data_AF-A0A6I7QZ31-F1
#
_entry.id   AF-A0A6I7QZ31-F1
#
_cell.length_a   1.000
_cell.length_b   1.000
_cell.length_c   1.000
_cell.angle_alpha   90.00
_cell.angle_beta   90.00
_cell.angle_gamma   90.00
#
_symmetry.space_group_name_H-M   'P 1'
#
loop_
_entity.id
_entity.type
_entity.pdbx_description
1 polymer ?
#
loop_
_entity_poly.entity_id
_entity_poly.type
_entity_poly.pdbx_seq_one_letter_code
_entity_poly.pdbx_strand_id
1 'polypeptide(L)'
;AGDPDLNHFGAITDLNAPHRIADAIIRDSAFEGTRFLDTVYGHTLKTTSLSNATGMFGLSPTSLVFGYWYAFSPFKGRSYRFERAISGEIVGVDAIRGVHTRSRIDPLQLRRLKAFSPTGSIDDWTTDETAPDGTPLVPLKNLSSLGHGSVTPDLSEQNGGVTIAYADHRILLSLPVLRRLHFPDEASRETPERTTAARTVLASLALLGASGMLSHGLDLRTRTLLVPEQIDSWTVLVSHDRSEEVTITHSEVMTILDHAVDRALELGLPWNEVPVELTPSDGLLGAIRRSMRAEPVVETEEA
;
A
#
# COMPACT_ATOMS: atom_id res chain seq x y z
N ALA A 1 22.88 10.91 8.31
CA ALA A 1 23.10 10.03 9.47
C ALA A 1 21.85 10.07 10.33
N GLY A 2 21.16 8.94 10.47
CA GLY A 2 19.75 8.85 10.85
C GLY A 2 19.49 9.12 12.32
N ASP A 3 18.43 9.87 12.58
CA ASP A 3 17.80 10.02 13.89
C ASP A 3 17.32 8.63 14.37
N PRO A 4 17.85 8.08 15.49
CA PRO A 4 17.53 6.74 15.96
C PRO A 4 16.03 6.49 16.12
N ASP A 5 15.30 7.54 16.50
CA ASP A 5 13.85 7.48 16.73
C ASP A 5 13.08 7.17 15.43
N LEU A 6 13.66 7.46 14.26
CA LEU A 6 13.02 7.28 12.96
C LEU A 6 13.39 5.96 12.27
N ASN A 7 14.31 5.17 12.83
CA ASN A 7 14.79 3.93 12.19
C ASN A 7 13.68 2.88 12.01
N HIS A 8 12.64 2.91 12.84
CA HIS A 8 11.53 1.94 12.78
C HIS A 8 10.66 2.07 11.53
N PHE A 9 10.73 3.20 10.81
CA PHE A 9 10.00 3.38 9.54
C PHE A 9 10.66 2.67 8.36
N GLY A 10 11.96 2.37 8.43
CA GLY A 10 12.71 1.81 7.31
C GLY A 10 12.73 2.72 6.07
N ALA A 11 13.02 2.14 4.90
CA ALA A 11 12.94 2.84 3.63
C ALA A 11 11.50 2.84 3.10
N ILE A 12 11.01 4.01 2.70
CA ILE A 12 9.69 4.18 2.06
C ILE A 12 9.90 4.45 0.58
N THR A 13 9.39 3.55 -0.27
CA THR A 13 9.44 3.67 -1.73
C THR A 13 8.10 4.16 -2.30
N ASP A 14 8.07 4.48 -3.60
CA ASP A 14 6.84 4.75 -4.34
C ASP A 14 5.92 3.52 -4.46
N LEU A 15 6.40 2.32 -4.15
CA LEU A 15 5.57 1.12 -3.99
C LEU A 15 4.88 1.05 -2.61
N ASN A 16 5.49 1.65 -1.59
CA ASN A 16 4.90 1.73 -0.24
C ASN A 16 3.96 2.93 -0.09
N ALA A 17 4.30 4.05 -0.73
CA ALA A 17 3.55 5.28 -0.61
C ALA A 17 2.15 5.15 -1.25
N PRO A 18 1.05 5.48 -0.55
CA PRO A 18 -0.32 5.29 -1.04
C PRO A 18 -0.60 5.94 -2.40
N HIS A 19 -0.03 7.11 -2.65
CA HIS A 19 -0.17 7.83 -3.93
C HIS A 19 1.05 7.67 -4.86
N ARG A 20 1.92 6.69 -4.58
CA ARG A 20 3.14 6.37 -5.34
C ARG A 20 4.04 7.59 -5.53
N ILE A 21 4.57 7.79 -6.73
CA ILE A 21 5.42 8.93 -7.09
C ILE A 21 4.79 10.31 -6.83
N ALA A 22 3.45 10.36 -6.70
CA ALA A 22 2.70 11.59 -6.43
C ALA A 22 2.40 11.80 -4.93
N ASP A 23 2.90 10.95 -4.05
CA ASP A 23 2.65 11.01 -2.62
C ASP A 23 3.31 12.23 -1.96
N ALA A 24 2.67 12.72 -0.90
CA ALA A 24 3.17 13.85 -0.13
C ALA A 24 4.53 13.55 0.52
N ILE A 25 4.80 12.29 0.91
CA ILE A 25 6.09 11.87 1.45
C ILE A 25 7.21 12.15 0.42
N ILE A 26 7.00 11.77 -0.84
CA ILE A 26 7.95 11.99 -1.93
C ILE A 26 8.04 13.47 -2.28
N ARG A 27 6.89 14.16 -2.39
CA ARG A 27 6.81 15.61 -2.66
C ARG A 27 7.60 16.43 -1.65
N ASP A 28 7.47 16.10 -0.36
CA ASP A 28 8.05 16.83 0.76
C ASP A 28 9.45 16.32 1.13
N SER A 29 10.09 15.61 0.21
CA SER A 29 11.48 15.19 0.29
C SER A 29 12.36 15.95 -0.72
N ALA A 30 13.67 15.81 -0.59
CA ALA A 30 14.67 16.47 -1.41
C ALA A 30 15.64 15.45 -2.03
N PHE A 31 16.03 15.70 -3.28
CA PHE A 31 17.13 15.00 -3.95
C PHE A 31 18.36 15.90 -3.91
N GLU A 32 19.46 15.42 -3.31
CA GLU A 32 20.71 16.20 -3.19
C GLU A 32 20.50 17.63 -2.64
N GLY A 33 19.62 17.76 -1.63
CA GLY A 33 19.28 19.06 -1.01
C GLY A 33 18.32 19.93 -1.82
N THR A 34 17.95 19.56 -3.04
CA THR A 34 16.95 20.25 -3.85
C THR A 34 15.58 19.62 -3.65
N ARG A 35 14.54 20.41 -3.36
CA ARG A 35 13.17 19.89 -3.18
C ARG A 35 12.76 19.06 -4.39
N PHE A 36 12.15 17.90 -4.16
CA PHE A 36 11.86 16.92 -5.21
C PHE A 36 11.15 17.54 -6.44
N LEU A 37 10.15 18.39 -6.22
CA LEU A 37 9.40 19.04 -7.31
C LEU A 37 10.22 20.02 -8.17
N ASP A 38 11.33 20.53 -7.64
CA ASP A 38 12.22 21.45 -8.34
C ASP A 38 13.36 20.71 -9.08
N THR A 39 13.42 19.38 -8.96
CA THR A 39 14.41 18.52 -9.63
C THR A 39 13.96 18.12 -11.04
N VAL A 40 14.85 17.46 -11.79
CA VAL A 40 14.51 16.83 -13.07
C VAL A 40 13.40 15.78 -12.93
N TYR A 41 13.39 15.02 -11.83
CA TYR A 41 12.38 14.00 -11.54
C TYR A 41 11.01 14.61 -11.24
N GLY A 42 10.99 15.69 -10.46
CA GLY A 42 9.78 16.48 -10.23
C GLY A 42 9.22 17.09 -11.52
N HIS A 43 10.10 17.49 -12.43
CA HIS A 43 9.70 18.00 -13.75
C HIS A 43 9.00 16.94 -14.60
N THR A 44 9.40 15.66 -14.50
CA THR A 44 8.72 14.54 -15.18
C THR A 44 7.23 14.46 -14.83
N LEU A 45 6.85 14.70 -13.57
CA LEU A 45 5.44 14.71 -13.14
C LEU A 45 4.62 15.83 -13.78
N LYS A 46 5.28 16.91 -14.21
CA LYS A 46 4.65 18.07 -14.82
C LYS A 46 4.46 17.90 -16.33
N THR A 47 5.36 17.16 -16.99
CA THR A 47 5.41 17.05 -18.46
C THR A 47 4.88 15.72 -18.98
N THR A 48 4.76 14.70 -18.14
CA THR A 48 4.25 13.40 -18.55
C THR A 48 2.80 13.46 -19.05
N SER A 49 2.49 12.63 -20.05
CA SER A 49 1.16 12.50 -20.65
C SER A 49 1.03 11.14 -21.34
N LEU A 50 -0.14 10.83 -21.90
CA LEU A 50 -0.27 9.67 -22.79
C LEU A 50 0.62 9.77 -24.03
N SER A 51 0.81 10.96 -24.58
CA SER A 51 1.66 11.18 -25.76
C SER A 51 3.15 11.22 -25.44
N ASN A 52 3.54 11.31 -24.16
CA ASN A 52 4.91 11.23 -23.70
C ASN A 52 5.00 10.64 -22.28
N ALA A 53 5.08 9.32 -22.20
CA ALA A 53 5.29 8.58 -20.97
C ALA A 53 6.77 8.21 -20.73
N THR A 54 7.70 8.57 -21.64
CA THR A 54 9.12 8.18 -21.59
C THR A 54 9.80 8.54 -20.27
N GLY A 55 9.61 9.76 -19.77
CA GLY A 55 10.22 10.16 -18.49
C GLY A 55 9.65 9.37 -17.31
N MET A 56 8.33 9.12 -17.29
CA MET A 56 7.69 8.35 -16.24
C MET A 56 8.09 6.87 -16.29
N PHE A 57 8.32 6.33 -17.49
CA PHE A 57 8.82 4.98 -17.70
C PHE A 57 10.16 4.75 -17.00
N GLY A 58 11.09 5.70 -17.10
CA GLY A 58 12.37 5.59 -16.40
C GLY A 58 12.26 5.85 -14.89
N LEU A 59 11.43 6.81 -14.48
CA LEU A 59 11.34 7.26 -13.08
C LEU A 59 10.49 6.34 -12.19
N SER A 60 9.31 5.96 -12.64
CA SER A 60 8.35 5.13 -11.90
C SER A 60 7.46 4.35 -12.91
N PRO A 61 8.00 3.30 -13.54
CA PRO A 61 7.23 2.49 -14.48
C PRO A 61 6.02 1.81 -13.82
N THR A 62 6.11 1.55 -12.52
CA THR A 62 5.04 1.02 -11.67
C THR A 62 3.85 1.97 -11.58
N SER A 63 4.06 3.29 -11.60
CA SER A 63 2.98 4.28 -11.69
C SER A 63 2.23 4.26 -13.03
N LEU A 64 2.86 3.82 -14.13
CA LEU A 64 2.19 3.59 -15.42
C LEU A 64 1.37 2.29 -15.42
N VAL A 65 1.79 1.28 -14.64
CA VAL A 65 1.10 -0.02 -14.52
C VAL A 65 -0.06 0.04 -13.53
N PHE A 66 0.20 0.54 -12.33
CA PHE A 66 -0.76 0.54 -11.22
C PHE A 66 -1.59 1.82 -11.15
N GLY A 67 -1.31 2.78 -12.03
CA GLY A 67 -1.94 4.09 -12.03
C GLY A 67 -1.48 4.97 -10.88
N TYR A 68 -1.72 6.28 -11.03
CA TYR A 68 -1.60 7.24 -9.94
C TYR A 68 -2.45 8.47 -10.21
N TRP A 69 -2.77 9.20 -9.15
CA TRP A 69 -3.42 10.49 -9.22
C TRP A 69 -2.77 11.47 -8.26
N TYR A 70 -2.16 12.52 -8.81
CA TYR A 70 -1.61 13.62 -8.03
C TYR A 70 -2.69 14.65 -7.62
N ALA A 71 -3.49 14.32 -6.60
CA ALA A 71 -4.60 15.17 -6.14
C ALA A 71 -4.14 16.56 -5.65
N PHE A 72 -3.00 16.62 -4.95
CA PHE A 72 -2.42 17.86 -4.40
C PHE A 72 -1.37 18.49 -5.32
N SER A 73 -1.46 18.24 -6.62
CA SER A 73 -0.50 18.75 -7.59
C SER A 73 -0.43 20.28 -7.56
N PRO A 74 0.76 20.87 -7.39
CA PRO A 74 0.94 22.32 -7.53
C PRO A 74 0.90 22.77 -9.01
N PHE A 75 0.87 21.82 -9.95
CA PHE A 75 0.82 22.09 -11.38
C PHE A 75 -0.62 22.35 -11.80
N LYS A 76 -1.11 23.60 -11.65
CA LYS A 76 -2.43 24.15 -12.06
C LYS A 76 -3.14 23.38 -13.21
N GLY A 77 -3.74 22.21 -12.92
CA GLY A 77 -4.40 21.34 -13.91
C GLY A 77 -3.50 20.57 -14.90
N ARG A 78 -2.18 20.56 -14.73
CA ARG A 78 -1.20 19.96 -15.67
C ARG A 78 -0.65 18.59 -15.24
N SER A 79 -0.91 18.14 -14.02
CA SER A 79 -0.56 16.77 -13.63
C SER A 79 -1.48 15.78 -14.34
N TYR A 80 -0.90 14.92 -15.17
CA TYR A 80 -1.63 13.84 -15.81
C TYR A 80 -2.06 12.78 -14.77
N ARG A 81 -3.20 12.14 -15.02
CA ARG A 81 -3.71 11.02 -14.21
C ARG A 81 -3.64 9.77 -15.06
N PHE A 82 -2.93 8.75 -14.59
CA PHE A 82 -2.87 7.46 -15.27
C PHE A 82 -3.85 6.50 -14.61
N GLU A 83 -4.74 5.95 -15.42
CA GLU A 83 -5.55 4.80 -15.01
C GLU A 83 -4.67 3.58 -14.84
N ARG A 84 -5.05 2.68 -13.93
CA ARG A 84 -4.38 1.41 -13.71
C ARG A 84 -4.54 0.50 -14.93
N ALA A 85 -3.45 -0.10 -15.40
CA ALA A 85 -3.47 -1.12 -16.44
C ALA A 85 -3.83 -2.50 -15.89
N ILE A 86 -3.65 -2.74 -14.59
CA ILE A 86 -3.95 -4.02 -13.95
C ILE A 86 -4.97 -3.90 -12.81
N SER A 87 -5.91 -4.85 -12.74
CA SER A 87 -6.88 -4.99 -11.65
C SER A 87 -7.02 -6.43 -11.19
N GLY A 88 -7.25 -6.63 -9.89
CA GLY A 88 -7.54 -7.92 -9.29
C GLY A 88 -8.84 -7.84 -8.50
N GLU A 89 -9.64 -8.90 -8.56
CA GLU A 89 -10.90 -9.05 -7.81
C GLU A 89 -10.97 -10.45 -7.21
N ILE A 90 -11.31 -10.55 -5.92
CA ILE A 90 -11.53 -11.81 -5.22
C ILE A 90 -13.01 -11.90 -4.86
N VAL A 91 -13.67 -12.92 -5.39
CA VAL A 91 -15.09 -13.19 -5.16
C VAL A 91 -15.25 -14.45 -4.32
N GLY A 92 -15.89 -14.31 -3.16
CA GLY A 92 -16.26 -15.46 -2.33
C GLY A 92 -17.57 -16.08 -2.81
N VAL A 93 -17.51 -17.33 -3.26
CA VAL A 93 -18.68 -18.06 -3.79
C VAL A 93 -19.41 -18.80 -2.67
N ASP A 94 -20.74 -18.84 -2.76
CA ASP A 94 -21.64 -19.46 -1.76
C ASP A 94 -21.40 -18.96 -0.34
N ALA A 95 -21.24 -17.63 -0.20
CA ALA A 95 -20.96 -17.00 1.08
C ALA A 95 -22.11 -17.16 2.09
N ILE A 96 -21.80 -17.77 3.23
CA ILE A 96 -22.67 -17.89 4.40
C ILE A 96 -22.16 -16.95 5.48
N ARG A 97 -23.03 -16.06 5.99
CA ARG A 97 -22.68 -15.14 7.08
C ARG A 97 -22.47 -15.91 8.38
N GLY A 98 -21.35 -15.65 9.04
CA GLY A 98 -21.07 -16.17 10.37
C GLY A 98 -21.67 -15.31 11.48
N VAL A 99 -21.59 -15.80 12.71
CA VAL A 99 -21.92 -15.05 13.94
C VAL A 99 -20.65 -14.95 14.80
N HIS A 100 -20.31 -13.74 15.24
CA HIS A 100 -19.17 -13.53 16.11
C HIS A 100 -19.57 -13.80 17.55
N THR A 101 -18.74 -14.55 18.27
CA THR A 101 -18.93 -14.78 19.71
C THR A 101 -17.73 -14.22 20.45
N ARG A 102 -17.96 -13.47 21.53
CA ARG A 102 -16.88 -13.01 22.42
C ARG A 102 -17.18 -13.42 23.85
N SER A 103 -16.16 -13.86 24.56
CA SER A 103 -16.18 -14.06 26.01
C SER A 103 -14.76 -14.08 26.54
N ARG A 104 -14.59 -13.84 27.83
CA ARG A 104 -13.32 -14.02 28.53
C ARG A 104 -13.61 -14.43 29.96
N ILE A 105 -12.95 -15.47 30.43
CA ILE A 105 -12.89 -15.79 31.86
C ILE A 105 -11.56 -15.27 32.39
N ASP A 106 -11.62 -14.37 33.36
CA ASP A 106 -10.43 -13.88 34.04
C ASP A 106 -9.87 -14.96 34.97
N PRO A 107 -8.62 -15.43 34.77
CA PRO A 107 -8.03 -16.46 35.64
C PRO A 107 -7.93 -16.00 37.10
N LEU A 108 -7.81 -14.70 37.35
CA LEU A 108 -7.76 -14.13 38.70
C LEU A 108 -9.15 -13.95 39.33
N GLN A 109 -10.22 -14.14 38.54
CA GLN A 109 -11.62 -13.96 38.95
C GLN A 109 -11.86 -12.65 39.69
N LEU A 110 -11.21 -11.57 39.24
CA LEU A 110 -11.29 -10.28 39.90
C LEU A 110 -12.73 -9.78 39.87
N ARG A 111 -13.19 -9.31 41.04
CA ARG A 111 -14.51 -8.69 41.18
C ARG A 111 -14.51 -7.32 40.51
N ARG A 112 -15.71 -6.74 40.30
CA ARG A 112 -15.85 -5.36 39.82
C ARG A 112 -15.35 -4.40 40.89
N LEU A 113 -14.09 -3.98 40.77
CA LEU A 113 -13.45 -2.95 41.61
C LEU A 113 -13.19 -1.69 40.78
N LYS A 114 -13.12 -0.56 41.47
CA LYS A 114 -12.64 0.71 40.90
C LYS A 114 -11.12 0.73 40.88
N ALA A 115 -10.56 1.48 39.94
CA ALA A 115 -9.13 1.75 39.85
C ALA A 115 -8.87 3.25 40.00
N PHE A 116 -7.78 3.56 40.68
CA PHE A 116 -7.32 4.91 40.98
C PHE A 116 -5.84 5.02 40.61
N SER A 117 -5.33 6.24 40.44
CA SER A 117 -3.92 6.49 40.15
C SER A 117 -3.47 7.82 40.76
N PRO A 118 -2.21 7.93 41.23
CA PRO A 118 -1.59 9.21 41.60
C PRO A 118 -1.55 10.22 40.45
N THR A 119 -1.27 9.77 39.24
CA THR A 119 -1.09 10.65 38.07
C THR A 119 -2.30 10.69 37.14
N GLY A 120 -3.29 9.83 37.36
CA GLY A 120 -4.37 9.57 36.40
C GLY A 120 -3.95 8.67 35.23
N SER A 121 -2.77 8.04 35.30
CA SER A 121 -2.32 7.06 34.31
C SER A 121 -2.81 5.64 34.63
N ILE A 122 -2.92 4.82 33.58
CA ILE A 122 -3.17 3.38 33.74
C ILE A 122 -1.92 2.59 34.13
N ASP A 123 -0.73 3.21 34.14
CA ASP A 123 0.53 2.52 34.43
C ASP A 123 0.86 2.46 35.93
N ASP A 124 0.27 3.36 36.73
CA ASP A 124 0.49 3.50 38.18
C ASP A 124 -0.81 3.28 38.97
N TRP A 125 -1.71 2.45 38.43
CA TRP A 125 -3.01 2.20 39.04
C TRP A 125 -2.91 1.41 40.36
N THR A 126 -3.88 1.65 41.23
CA THR A 126 -4.14 0.92 42.48
C THR A 126 -5.64 0.77 42.71
N THR A 127 -6.02 -0.14 43.62
CA THR A 127 -7.40 -0.24 44.13
C THR A 127 -7.66 0.66 45.35
N ASP A 128 -6.60 1.24 45.93
CA ASP A 128 -6.73 2.15 47.06
C ASP A 128 -7.24 3.52 46.58
N GLU A 129 -8.19 4.11 47.30
CA GLU A 129 -8.73 5.44 46.95
C GLU A 129 -7.80 6.58 47.37
N THR A 130 -6.82 6.30 48.24
CA THR A 130 -5.91 7.28 48.83
C THR A 130 -4.47 6.79 48.82
N ALA A 131 -3.53 7.72 48.61
CA ALA A 131 -2.11 7.48 48.83
C ALA A 131 -1.79 7.18 50.31
N PRO A 132 -0.59 6.63 50.62
CA PRO A 132 -0.19 6.33 52.00
C PRO A 132 -0.20 7.53 52.96
N ASP A 133 -0.12 8.76 52.44
CA ASP A 133 -0.19 10.02 53.19
C ASP A 133 -1.63 10.54 53.40
N GLY A 134 -2.63 9.80 52.93
CA GLY A 134 -4.05 10.14 53.01
C GLY A 134 -4.56 11.01 51.85
N THR A 135 -3.72 11.37 50.88
CA THR A 135 -4.14 12.16 49.72
C THR A 135 -5.07 11.36 48.81
N PRO A 136 -6.27 11.86 48.45
CA PRO A 136 -7.16 11.20 47.50
C PRO A 136 -6.51 11.03 46.12
N LEU A 137 -6.62 9.83 45.54
CA LEU A 137 -6.10 9.50 44.21
C LEU A 137 -7.11 9.81 43.10
N VAL A 138 -6.62 9.96 41.87
CA VAL A 138 -7.44 10.25 40.69
C VAL A 138 -8.19 8.98 40.28
N PRO A 139 -9.53 8.99 40.18
CA PRO A 139 -10.29 7.83 39.72
C PRO A 139 -10.14 7.63 38.21
N LEU A 140 -9.74 6.42 37.79
CA LEU A 140 -9.52 6.07 36.38
C LEU A 140 -10.79 5.55 35.69
N LYS A 141 -11.47 4.58 36.32
CA LYS A 141 -12.77 3.92 35.98
C LYS A 141 -12.82 2.59 36.77
N ASN A 142 -13.49 1.56 36.26
CA ASN A 142 -13.42 0.20 36.80
C ASN A 142 -12.19 -0.55 36.28
N LEU A 143 -11.70 -1.54 37.03
CA LEU A 143 -10.64 -2.46 36.59
C LEU A 143 -10.89 -3.07 35.20
N SER A 144 -12.17 -3.30 34.84
CA SER A 144 -12.55 -3.79 33.50
C SER A 144 -12.15 -2.88 32.36
N SER A 145 -12.13 -1.56 32.59
CA SER A 145 -11.63 -0.60 31.59
C SER A 145 -10.11 -0.62 31.44
N LEU A 146 -9.41 -1.17 32.44
CA LEU A 146 -7.96 -1.45 32.38
C LEU A 146 -7.66 -2.87 31.84
N GLY A 147 -8.67 -3.58 31.34
CA GLY A 147 -8.50 -4.94 30.81
C GLY A 147 -8.48 -6.05 31.88
N HIS A 148 -8.85 -5.77 33.13
CA HIS A 148 -8.96 -6.77 34.20
C HIS A 148 -10.40 -7.27 34.39
N GLY A 149 -10.59 -8.57 34.61
CA GLY A 149 -11.91 -9.16 34.82
C GLY A 149 -12.48 -9.88 33.59
N SER A 150 -13.61 -10.57 33.83
CA SER A 150 -14.27 -11.42 32.84
C SER A 150 -15.15 -10.61 31.88
N VAL A 151 -15.25 -11.06 30.64
CA VAL A 151 -16.16 -10.53 29.61
C VAL A 151 -17.31 -11.52 29.43
N THR A 152 -18.53 -11.08 29.69
CA THR A 152 -19.75 -11.89 29.53
C THR A 152 -19.87 -12.39 28.10
N PRO A 153 -20.28 -13.66 27.88
CA PRO A 153 -20.59 -14.17 26.56
C PRO A 153 -21.60 -13.30 25.84
N ASP A 154 -21.29 -12.97 24.59
CA ASP A 154 -22.11 -12.12 23.73
C ASP A 154 -22.02 -12.60 22.28
N LEU A 155 -23.10 -12.40 21.52
CA LEU A 155 -23.24 -12.79 20.12
C LEU A 155 -23.46 -11.53 19.27
N SER A 156 -22.68 -11.38 18.20
CA SER A 156 -22.84 -10.30 17.23
C SER A 156 -23.02 -10.87 15.83
N GLU A 157 -24.20 -10.65 15.25
CA GLU A 157 -24.51 -11.04 13.87
C GLU A 157 -23.86 -10.11 12.83
N GLN A 158 -23.45 -8.90 13.23
CA GLN A 158 -22.87 -7.92 12.31
C GLN A 158 -21.39 -8.22 12.00
N ASN A 159 -20.64 -8.78 12.95
CA ASN A 159 -19.18 -8.92 12.86
C ASN A 159 -18.70 -10.38 12.73
N GLY A 160 -19.60 -11.31 12.38
CA GLY A 160 -19.31 -12.74 12.35
C GLY A 160 -18.47 -13.25 11.17
N GLY A 161 -18.09 -12.37 10.23
CA GLY A 161 -17.38 -12.76 9.02
C GLY A 161 -18.24 -13.60 8.07
N VAL A 162 -17.58 -14.30 7.15
CA VAL A 162 -18.23 -15.16 6.15
C VAL A 162 -17.46 -16.46 6.00
N THR A 163 -18.18 -17.54 5.76
CA THR A 163 -17.63 -18.81 5.25
C THR A 163 -18.01 -18.90 3.78
N ILE A 164 -17.07 -19.28 2.92
CA ILE A 164 -17.26 -19.39 1.47
C ILE A 164 -16.92 -20.82 1.04
N ALA A 165 -17.52 -21.29 -0.04
CA ALA A 165 -17.14 -22.59 -0.63
C ALA A 165 -15.73 -22.52 -1.25
N TYR A 166 -15.45 -21.45 -1.98
CA TYR A 166 -14.14 -21.12 -2.53
C TYR A 166 -14.03 -19.62 -2.84
N ALA A 167 -12.81 -19.14 -3.07
CA ALA A 167 -12.52 -17.79 -3.55
C ALA A 167 -12.10 -17.84 -5.01
N ASP A 168 -12.83 -17.15 -5.88
CA ASP A 168 -12.46 -16.95 -7.29
C ASP A 168 -11.68 -15.64 -7.42
N HIS A 169 -10.40 -15.73 -7.77
CA HIS A 169 -9.52 -14.57 -7.94
C HIS A 169 -9.26 -14.33 -9.43
N ARG A 170 -9.71 -13.19 -9.93
CA ARG A 170 -9.48 -12.78 -11.32
C ARG A 170 -8.57 -11.58 -11.39
N ILE A 171 -7.52 -11.69 -12.19
CA ILE A 171 -6.61 -10.59 -12.50
C ILE A 171 -6.74 -10.24 -13.97
N LEU A 172 -6.95 -8.96 -14.27
CA LEU A 172 -7.07 -8.42 -15.61
C LEU A 172 -5.92 -7.45 -15.88
N LEU A 173 -5.13 -7.73 -16.91
CA LEU A 173 -4.18 -6.79 -17.51
C LEU A 173 -4.77 -6.21 -18.80
N SER A 174 -5.02 -4.90 -18.80
CA SER A 174 -5.59 -4.17 -19.93
C SER A 174 -4.51 -3.71 -20.91
N LEU A 175 -4.29 -4.50 -21.96
CA LEU A 175 -3.44 -4.11 -23.08
C LEU A 175 -3.89 -2.81 -23.79
N PRO A 176 -5.20 -2.50 -23.91
CA PRO A 176 -5.65 -1.21 -24.42
C PRO A 176 -5.14 -0.01 -23.62
N VAL A 177 -5.07 -0.10 -22.28
CA VAL A 177 -4.52 0.96 -21.43
C VAL A 177 -3.04 1.20 -21.78
N LEU A 178 -2.24 0.12 -21.84
CA LEU A 178 -0.83 0.21 -22.24
C LEU A 178 -0.67 0.74 -23.67
N ARG A 179 -1.57 0.38 -24.59
CA ARG A 179 -1.55 0.82 -26.00
C ARG A 179 -1.75 2.33 -26.16
N ARG A 180 -2.32 3.02 -25.18
CA ARG A 180 -2.48 4.48 -25.20
C ARG A 180 -1.21 5.23 -24.82
N LEU A 181 -0.22 4.54 -24.24
CA LEU A 181 1.05 5.14 -23.82
C LEU A 181 2.01 5.24 -25.00
N HIS A 182 2.54 6.42 -25.22
CA HIS A 182 3.55 6.70 -26.24
C HIS A 182 4.88 7.02 -25.60
N PHE A 183 5.95 6.63 -26.29
CA PHE A 183 7.30 6.76 -25.79
C PHE A 183 8.18 7.40 -26.87
N PRO A 184 8.08 8.73 -27.05
CA PRO A 184 8.99 9.46 -27.93
C PRO A 184 10.38 9.62 -27.29
N ASP A 185 11.41 9.76 -28.11
CA ASP A 185 12.75 10.18 -27.69
C ASP A 185 12.81 11.69 -27.37
N GLU A 186 13.98 12.19 -26.99
CA GLU A 186 14.18 13.62 -26.66
C GLU A 186 13.90 14.55 -27.84
N ALA A 187 14.08 14.08 -29.08
CA ALA A 187 13.76 14.81 -30.31
C ALA A 187 12.27 14.67 -30.70
N SER A 188 11.43 14.13 -29.81
CA SER A 188 10.00 13.86 -30.04
C SER A 188 9.73 12.87 -31.19
N ARG A 189 10.70 12.02 -31.52
CA ARG A 189 10.54 10.94 -32.51
C ARG A 189 10.07 9.68 -31.82
N GLU A 190 9.11 8.99 -32.43
CA GLU A 190 8.58 7.72 -31.93
C GLU A 190 8.71 6.66 -33.02
N THR A 191 9.17 5.47 -32.66
CA THR A 191 9.15 4.30 -33.54
C THR A 191 8.25 3.22 -32.95
N PRO A 192 7.55 2.43 -33.79
CA PRO A 192 6.73 1.31 -33.32
C PRO A 192 7.51 0.33 -32.43
N GLU A 193 8.78 0.08 -32.73
CA GLU A 193 9.64 -0.85 -32.01
C GLU A 193 9.93 -0.36 -30.59
N ARG A 194 10.29 0.93 -30.44
CA ARG A 194 10.57 1.56 -29.13
C ARG A 194 9.32 1.52 -28.25
N THR A 195 8.19 1.95 -28.81
CA THR A 195 6.93 1.96 -28.07
C THR A 195 6.44 0.56 -27.72
N THR A 196 6.68 -0.42 -28.58
CA THR A 196 6.40 -1.83 -28.25
C THR A 196 7.28 -2.32 -27.11
N ALA A 197 8.60 -2.05 -27.14
CA ALA A 197 9.51 -2.46 -26.08
C ALA A 197 9.12 -1.89 -24.71
N ALA A 198 8.78 -0.60 -24.64
CA ALA A 198 8.30 0.01 -23.40
C ALA A 198 7.02 -0.65 -22.88
N ARG A 199 6.03 -0.90 -23.77
CA ARG A 199 4.77 -1.56 -23.39
C ARG A 199 4.99 -3.02 -22.95
N THR A 200 5.95 -3.72 -23.54
CA THR A 200 6.34 -5.07 -23.12
C THR A 200 6.90 -5.05 -21.70
N VAL A 201 7.81 -4.11 -21.38
CA VAL A 201 8.31 -3.95 -20.00
C VAL A 201 7.16 -3.70 -19.02
N LEU A 202 6.24 -2.79 -19.35
CA LEU A 202 5.09 -2.50 -18.47
C LEU A 202 4.15 -3.71 -18.29
N ALA A 203 3.90 -4.47 -19.36
CA ALA A 203 3.12 -5.71 -19.27
C ALA A 203 3.83 -6.75 -18.39
N SER A 204 5.14 -6.96 -18.58
CA SER A 204 5.93 -7.88 -17.78
C SER A 204 6.00 -7.47 -16.31
N LEU A 205 6.12 -6.16 -16.00
CA LEU A 205 6.03 -5.66 -14.62
C LEU A 205 4.68 -5.97 -13.97
N ALA A 206 3.59 -5.84 -14.72
CA ALA A 206 2.25 -6.17 -14.24
C ALA A 206 2.11 -7.66 -13.93
N LEU A 207 2.62 -8.52 -14.83
CA LEU A 207 2.66 -9.97 -14.64
C LEU A 207 3.58 -10.36 -13.48
N LEU A 208 4.69 -9.64 -13.26
CA LEU A 208 5.62 -9.90 -12.15
C LEU A 208 4.92 -9.64 -10.83
N GLY A 209 4.25 -8.49 -10.71
CA GLY A 209 3.47 -8.15 -9.51
C GLY A 209 2.36 -9.18 -9.24
N ALA A 210 1.63 -9.59 -10.27
CA ALA A 210 0.56 -10.57 -10.15
C ALA A 210 1.09 -11.97 -9.75
N SER A 211 2.06 -12.50 -10.49
CA SER A 211 2.63 -13.82 -10.22
C SER A 211 3.36 -13.87 -8.88
N GLY A 212 4.05 -12.79 -8.50
CA GLY A 212 4.71 -12.66 -7.20
C GLY A 212 3.71 -12.64 -6.05
N MET A 213 2.63 -11.87 -6.16
CA MET A 213 1.55 -11.88 -5.16
C MET A 213 0.93 -13.27 -5.02
N LEU A 214 0.63 -13.95 -6.13
CA LEU A 214 0.00 -15.27 -6.12
C LEU A 214 0.92 -16.37 -5.59
N SER A 215 2.22 -16.31 -5.88
CA SER A 215 3.19 -17.31 -5.42
C SER A 215 3.43 -17.30 -3.91
N HIS A 216 3.22 -16.16 -3.25
CA HIS A 216 3.34 -16.02 -1.80
C HIS A 216 2.02 -16.29 -1.05
N GLY A 217 0.91 -16.45 -1.76
CA GLY A 217 -0.43 -16.44 -1.19
C GLY A 217 -0.86 -15.04 -0.73
N LEU A 218 -2.11 -14.93 -0.28
CA LEU A 218 -2.72 -13.67 0.13
C LEU A 218 -3.06 -13.70 1.62
N ASP A 219 -2.57 -12.69 2.35
CA ASP A 219 -3.03 -12.40 3.70
C ASP A 219 -3.93 -11.16 3.66
N LEU A 220 -5.25 -11.39 3.64
CA LEU A 220 -6.22 -10.29 3.53
C LEU A 220 -6.48 -9.61 4.88
N ARG A 221 -6.44 -10.39 5.96
CA ARG A 221 -6.60 -9.97 7.35
C ARG A 221 -6.37 -11.17 8.27
N THR A 222 -6.34 -10.91 9.57
CA THR A 222 -6.30 -11.93 10.63
C THR A 222 -7.18 -13.14 10.32
N ARG A 223 -6.55 -14.31 10.17
CA ARG A 223 -7.19 -15.61 9.87
C ARG A 223 -7.92 -15.66 8.52
N THR A 224 -7.49 -14.89 7.53
CA THR A 224 -8.00 -14.95 6.15
C THR A 224 -6.81 -15.08 5.19
N LEU A 225 -6.19 -16.26 5.21
CA LEU A 225 -5.11 -16.64 4.30
C LEU A 225 -5.72 -17.37 3.10
N LEU A 226 -5.39 -16.94 1.89
CA LEU A 226 -5.78 -17.62 0.65
C LEU A 226 -4.53 -18.13 -0.05
N VAL A 227 -4.51 -19.43 -0.32
CA VAL A 227 -3.46 -20.09 -1.11
C VAL A 227 -4.08 -20.44 -2.46
N PRO A 228 -3.61 -19.88 -3.58
CA PRO A 228 -4.17 -20.20 -4.88
C PRO A 228 -3.91 -21.66 -5.28
N GLU A 229 -4.88 -22.30 -5.92
CA GLU A 229 -4.73 -23.66 -6.47
C GLU A 229 -4.00 -23.66 -7.82
N GLN A 230 -4.08 -22.55 -8.57
CA GLN A 230 -3.45 -22.33 -9.87
C GLN A 230 -2.95 -20.88 -9.95
N ILE A 231 -1.73 -20.65 -10.46
CA ILE A 231 -1.07 -19.33 -10.42
C ILE A 231 -0.42 -18.88 -11.73
N ASP A 232 -0.38 -19.75 -12.73
CA ASP A 232 0.43 -19.61 -13.94
C ASP A 232 -0.38 -19.55 -15.23
N SER A 233 -1.70 -19.81 -15.20
CA SER A 233 -2.55 -19.77 -16.40
C SER A 233 -3.13 -18.38 -16.65
N TRP A 234 -2.91 -17.87 -17.87
CA TRP A 234 -3.44 -16.62 -18.36
C TRP A 234 -4.26 -16.85 -19.63
N THR A 235 -5.37 -16.12 -19.76
CA THR A 235 -6.16 -16.10 -20.99
C THR A 235 -5.93 -14.78 -21.73
N VAL A 236 -5.33 -14.85 -22.91
CA VAL A 236 -5.16 -13.70 -23.80
C VAL A 236 -6.38 -13.60 -24.71
N LEU A 237 -7.13 -12.52 -24.60
CA LEU A 237 -8.24 -12.22 -25.49
C LEU A 237 -7.70 -11.62 -26.80
N VAL A 238 -7.75 -12.39 -27.88
CA VAL A 238 -7.16 -12.00 -29.17
C VAL A 238 -8.19 -11.32 -30.07
N SER A 239 -9.42 -11.81 -30.08
CA SER A 239 -10.60 -11.18 -30.69
C SER A 239 -11.85 -11.45 -29.85
N HIS A 240 -13.01 -10.95 -30.28
CA HIS A 240 -14.28 -11.15 -29.58
C HIS A 240 -14.63 -12.64 -29.34
N ASP A 241 -14.19 -13.50 -30.24
CA ASP A 241 -14.49 -14.93 -30.32
C ASP A 241 -13.24 -15.83 -30.21
N ARG A 242 -12.04 -15.23 -30.10
CA ARG A 242 -10.78 -15.98 -29.98
C ARG A 242 -10.04 -15.58 -28.71
N SER A 243 -9.75 -16.59 -27.90
CA SER A 243 -8.82 -16.50 -26.79
C SER A 243 -7.75 -17.59 -26.90
N GLU A 244 -6.59 -17.30 -26.35
CA GLU A 244 -5.46 -18.23 -26.28
C GLU A 244 -5.07 -18.38 -24.80
N GLU A 245 -4.86 -19.62 -24.37
CA GLU A 245 -4.31 -19.90 -23.05
C GLU A 245 -2.79 -19.86 -23.12
N VAL A 246 -2.18 -19.20 -22.13
CA VAL A 246 -0.75 -19.09 -21.99
C VAL A 246 -0.40 -19.40 -20.55
N THR A 247 0.47 -20.39 -20.35
CA THR A 247 1.04 -20.66 -19.04
C THR A 247 2.36 -19.91 -18.92
N ILE A 248 2.51 -19.10 -17.87
CA ILE A 248 3.73 -18.36 -17.57
C ILE A 248 4.01 -18.44 -16.07
N THR A 249 5.12 -19.07 -15.71
CA THR A 249 5.58 -19.17 -14.33
C THR A 249 6.20 -17.85 -13.84
N HIS A 250 6.29 -17.67 -12.53
CA HIS A 250 6.93 -16.48 -11.93
C HIS A 250 8.39 -16.30 -12.42
N SER A 251 9.16 -17.37 -12.49
CA SER A 251 10.56 -17.35 -12.99
C SER A 251 10.65 -16.97 -14.48
N GLU A 252 9.70 -17.43 -15.30
CA GLU A 252 9.64 -17.03 -16.70
C GLU A 252 9.29 -15.55 -16.83
N VAL A 253 8.36 -15.03 -16.02
CA VAL A 253 8.04 -13.59 -16.01
C VAL A 253 9.26 -12.75 -15.64
N MET A 254 10.07 -13.17 -14.67
CA MET A 254 11.33 -12.48 -14.34
C MET A 254 12.27 -12.44 -15.55
N THR A 255 12.47 -13.58 -16.21
CA THR A 255 13.32 -13.68 -17.41
C THR A 255 12.79 -12.80 -18.55
N ILE A 256 11.48 -12.78 -18.77
CA ILE A 256 10.83 -11.93 -19.78
C ILE A 256 11.02 -10.46 -19.43
N LEU A 257 10.90 -10.07 -18.16
CA LEU A 257 11.13 -8.69 -17.73
C LEU A 257 12.57 -8.26 -18.01
N ASP A 258 13.55 -9.08 -17.64
CA ASP A 258 14.97 -8.79 -17.88
C ASP A 258 15.24 -8.56 -19.37
N HIS A 259 14.81 -9.49 -20.23
CA HIS A 259 14.95 -9.34 -21.69
C HIS A 259 14.19 -8.12 -22.25
N ALA A 260 13.03 -7.79 -21.69
CA ALA A 260 12.25 -6.63 -22.11
C ALA A 260 12.96 -5.33 -21.74
N VAL A 261 13.59 -5.27 -20.57
CA VAL A 261 14.37 -4.12 -20.10
C VAL A 261 15.63 -3.96 -20.95
N ASP A 262 16.37 -5.05 -21.21
CA ASP A 262 17.53 -5.03 -22.11
C ASP A 262 17.15 -4.47 -23.48
N ARG A 263 16.04 -4.98 -24.04
CA ARG A 263 15.54 -4.51 -25.34
C ARG A 263 15.11 -3.04 -25.31
N ALA A 264 14.53 -2.58 -24.20
CA ALA A 264 14.15 -1.19 -24.04
C ALA A 264 15.38 -0.27 -23.99
N LEU A 265 16.43 -0.69 -23.27
CA LEU A 265 17.71 0.01 -23.17
C LEU A 265 18.41 0.11 -24.53
N GLU A 266 18.46 -0.97 -25.31
CA GLU A 266 19.00 -0.98 -26.69
C GLU A 266 18.31 0.05 -27.60
N LEU A 267 17.02 0.33 -27.35
CA LEU A 267 16.20 1.28 -28.10
C LEU A 267 16.21 2.69 -27.46
N GLY A 268 17.09 2.94 -26.49
CA GLY A 268 17.25 4.23 -25.83
C GLY A 268 16.07 4.63 -24.96
N LEU A 269 15.32 3.68 -24.41
CA LEU A 269 14.38 3.97 -23.32
C LEU A 269 15.15 4.13 -22.00
N PRO A 270 14.76 5.09 -21.14
CA PRO A 270 15.40 5.24 -19.84
C PRO A 270 14.97 4.12 -18.90
N TRP A 271 15.89 3.62 -18.08
CA TRP A 271 15.61 2.69 -17.00
C TRP A 271 16.53 3.01 -15.82
N ASN A 272 15.97 3.35 -14.67
CA ASN A 272 16.76 3.68 -13.49
C ASN A 272 17.09 2.40 -12.72
N GLU A 273 18.31 1.88 -12.86
CA GLU A 273 18.79 0.73 -12.08
C GLU A 273 19.09 1.08 -10.62
N VAL A 274 19.49 2.33 -10.37
CA VAL A 274 19.72 2.87 -9.03
C VAL A 274 18.51 3.69 -8.60
N PRO A 275 17.90 3.40 -7.44
CA PRO A 275 16.79 4.18 -6.91
C PRO A 275 17.18 5.66 -6.73
N VAL A 276 16.24 6.56 -7.03
CA VAL A 276 16.38 7.98 -6.70
C VAL A 276 16.21 8.15 -5.20
N GLU A 277 17.31 8.26 -4.47
CA GLU A 277 17.28 8.42 -3.02
C GLU A 277 16.90 9.84 -2.62
N LEU A 278 15.85 9.96 -1.80
CA LEU A 278 15.36 11.25 -1.30
C LEU A 278 15.57 11.36 0.21
N THR A 279 15.90 12.56 0.66
CA THR A 279 15.96 12.90 2.08
C THR A 279 14.71 13.67 2.50
N PRO A 280 13.98 13.25 3.55
CA PRO A 280 12.82 13.97 4.05
C PRO A 280 13.16 15.43 4.42
N SER A 281 12.25 16.36 4.15
CA SER A 281 12.42 17.75 4.60
C SER A 281 12.29 17.88 6.13
N ASP A 282 12.85 18.96 6.69
CA ASP A 282 12.72 19.29 8.11
C ASP A 282 11.26 19.43 8.56
N GLY A 283 10.38 19.90 7.67
CA GLY A 283 8.95 20.01 7.92
C GLY A 283 8.30 18.64 8.13
N LEU A 284 8.60 17.68 7.26
CA LEU A 284 8.11 16.30 7.36
C LEU A 284 8.68 15.61 8.61
N LEU A 285 9.98 15.74 8.89
CA LEU A 285 10.61 15.20 10.09
C LEU A 285 9.99 15.79 11.37
N GLY A 286 9.75 17.11 11.39
CA GLY A 286 9.09 17.78 12.50
C GLY A 286 7.65 17.30 12.73
N ALA A 287 6.91 17.01 11.65
CA ALA A 287 5.56 16.45 11.75
C ALA A 287 5.59 15.02 12.34
N ILE A 288 6.47 14.15 11.86
CA ILE A 288 6.63 12.79 12.36
C ILE A 288 6.97 12.80 13.85
N ARG A 289 7.98 13.57 14.26
CA ARG A 289 8.40 13.66 15.68
C ARG A 289 7.29 14.17 16.59
N ARG A 290 6.48 15.13 16.14
CA ARG A 290 5.32 15.60 16.91
C ARG A 290 4.24 14.53 17.00
N SER A 291 3.96 13.82 15.90
CA SER A 291 2.98 12.73 15.88
C SER A 291 3.36 11.60 16.83
N MET A 292 4.65 11.24 16.92
CA MET A 292 5.13 10.19 17.83
C MET A 292 5.02 10.57 19.31
N ARG A 293 5.01 11.87 19.63
CA ARG A 293 4.89 12.38 21.00
C ARG A 293 3.46 12.74 21.37
N ALA A 294 2.56 12.78 20.40
CA ALA A 294 1.16 13.07 20.65
C ALA A 294 0.52 11.87 21.36
N GLU A 295 -0.24 12.15 22.42
CA GLU A 295 -1.11 11.13 23.00
C GLU A 295 -2.13 10.69 21.94
N PRO A 296 -2.47 9.38 21.87
CA PRO A 296 -3.50 8.92 20.96
C PRO A 296 -4.80 9.64 21.28
N VAL A 297 -5.33 10.38 20.30
CA VAL A 297 -6.67 10.96 20.39
C VAL A 297 -7.64 9.79 20.39
N VAL A 298 -8.25 9.52 21.54
CA VAL A 298 -9.37 8.59 21.62
C VAL A 298 -10.55 9.29 20.96
N GLU A 299 -10.73 9.06 19.66
CA GLU A 299 -11.97 9.42 18.98
C GLU A 299 -13.09 8.63 19.66
N THR A 300 -13.93 9.33 20.42
CA THR A 300 -15.22 8.80 20.84
C THR A 300 -16.04 8.63 19.57
N GLU A 301 -16.21 7.38 19.12
CA GLU A 301 -17.27 7.03 18.17
C GLU A 301 -18.59 7.55 18.75
N GLU A 302 -19.06 8.70 18.27
CA GLU A 302 -20.44 9.12 18.47
C GLU A 302 -21.32 8.13 17.71
N ALA A 303 -22.20 7.48 18.47
CA ALA A 303 -23.16 6.46 18.03
C ALA A 303 -24.31 7.05 17.19
#